data_AF-A0A1F5WXP9-F1
#
_entry.id   AF-A0A1F5WXP9-F1
#
_cell.length_a   1.000
_cell.length_b   1.000
_cell.length_c   1.000
_cell.angle_alpha   90.00
_cell.angle_beta   90.00
_cell.angle_gamma   90.00
#
_symmetry.space_group_name_H-M   'P 1'
#
loop_
_entity.id
_entity.type
_entity.pdbx_description
1 polymer ?
#
loop_
_entity_poly.entity_id
_entity_poly.type
_entity_poly.pdbx_seq_one_letter_code
_entity_poly.pdbx_strand_id
1 'polypeptide(L)'
;MSSQSPLIGGDLTFLQPFKTESEIFSLPSGEQISIPKYFLRFDSWKGAPIPNTYNGKAVIDWNGEPVFAELAVLRLFQAHGWDGVWVDSYRRKYRIGLPDVATPIELSRKQQKIIDAIRAKTGRSGGCWDVFVWNGDRMIFMELKRSKKDAIQKSQLLWLGASFNAGFDQNNFALIEWDIS
;
A
#
# COMPACT_ATOMS: atom_id res chain seq x y z
N MET A 1 26.07 30.45 -9.06
CA MET A 1 25.48 29.28 -9.74
C MET A 1 25.50 28.14 -8.73
N SER A 2 24.43 28.01 -7.96
CA SER A 2 24.33 26.97 -6.93
C SER A 2 23.83 25.70 -7.61
N SER A 3 24.72 24.72 -7.70
CA SER A 3 24.44 23.36 -8.12
C SER A 3 23.38 22.75 -7.19
N GLN A 4 22.15 22.62 -7.69
CA GLN A 4 21.18 21.72 -7.08
C GLN A 4 21.67 20.30 -7.30
N SER A 5 22.10 19.65 -6.21
CA SER A 5 22.25 18.20 -6.18
C SER A 5 20.91 17.56 -6.58
N PRO A 6 20.88 16.56 -7.46
CA PRO A 6 19.64 15.88 -7.78
C PRO A 6 19.09 15.26 -6.49
N LEU A 7 17.82 15.53 -6.19
CA LEU A 7 17.08 14.80 -5.15
C LEU A 7 17.23 13.31 -5.47
N ILE A 8 18.00 12.60 -4.65
CA ILE A 8 18.10 11.15 -4.71
C ILE A 8 16.72 10.63 -4.26
N GLY A 9 15.82 10.49 -5.23
CA GLY A 9 14.49 9.91 -5.05
C GLY A 9 14.64 8.49 -4.53
N GLY A 10 14.02 8.22 -3.39
CA GLY A 10 14.03 6.88 -2.81
C GLY A 10 13.99 6.83 -1.29
N ASP A 11 14.16 7.93 -0.56
CA ASP A 11 14.00 7.91 0.90
C ASP A 11 12.54 8.13 1.32
N LEU A 12 12.09 7.39 2.34
CA LEU A 12 10.75 7.48 2.93
C LEU A 12 10.68 8.63 3.97
N THR A 13 11.46 9.69 3.74
CA THR A 13 11.53 10.87 4.63
C THR A 13 10.18 11.57 4.75
N PHE A 14 9.41 11.61 3.66
CA PHE A 14 8.06 12.17 3.63
C PHE A 14 7.06 11.39 4.50
N LEU A 15 7.37 10.15 4.91
CA LEU A 15 6.56 9.39 5.85
C LEU A 15 6.98 9.58 7.32
N GLN A 16 8.18 10.11 7.59
CA GLN A 16 8.71 10.21 8.96
C GLN A 16 7.79 10.99 9.93
N PRO A 17 7.11 12.09 9.52
CA PRO A 17 6.18 12.79 10.39
C PRO A 17 5.01 11.92 10.89
N PHE A 18 4.70 10.82 10.19
CA PHE A 18 3.61 9.90 10.52
C PHE A 18 4.09 8.64 11.24
N LYS A 19 5.40 8.48 11.46
CA LYS A 19 5.97 7.25 11.99
C LYS A 19 5.53 7.02 13.42
N THR A 20 5.14 5.79 13.73
CA THR A 20 4.83 5.33 15.08
C THR A 20 5.76 4.17 15.47
N GLU A 21 5.53 3.59 16.65
CA GLU A 21 6.15 2.31 17.00
C GLU A 21 5.82 1.25 15.94
N SER A 22 6.83 0.48 15.53
CA SER A 22 6.67 -0.62 14.59
C SER A 22 5.69 -1.67 15.13
N GLU A 23 4.96 -2.31 14.23
CA GLU A 23 4.07 -3.42 14.57
C GLU A 23 4.87 -4.73 14.56
N ILE A 24 4.68 -5.59 15.56
CA ILE A 24 5.29 -6.92 15.61
C ILE A 24 4.27 -7.95 15.15
N PHE A 25 4.58 -8.67 14.07
CA PHE A 25 3.76 -9.75 13.57
C PHE A 25 4.37 -11.12 13.88
N SER A 26 3.55 -12.01 14.43
CA SER A 26 3.87 -13.44 14.52
C SER A 26 3.50 -14.12 13.20
N LEU A 27 4.49 -14.55 12.43
CA LEU A 27 4.28 -15.34 11.22
C LEU A 27 3.77 -16.74 11.57
N PRO A 28 3.13 -17.46 10.63
CA PRO A 28 2.71 -18.85 10.85
C PRO A 28 3.85 -19.82 11.18
N SER A 29 5.10 -19.48 10.85
CA SER A 29 6.30 -20.21 11.26
C SER A 29 6.63 -20.07 12.75
N GLY A 30 6.00 -19.13 13.44
CA GLY A 30 6.34 -18.73 14.82
C GLY A 30 7.38 -17.61 14.90
N GLU A 31 7.97 -17.22 13.77
CA GLU A 31 8.92 -16.10 13.69
C GLU A 31 8.20 -14.77 13.96
N GLN A 32 8.86 -13.86 14.68
CA GLN A 32 8.37 -12.51 14.93
C GLN A 32 9.10 -11.52 14.03
N ILE A 33 8.34 -10.73 13.26
CA ILE A 33 8.87 -9.72 12.35
C ILE A 33 8.38 -8.35 12.79
N SER A 34 9.30 -7.38 12.90
CA SER A 34 8.97 -5.97 13.17
C SER A 34 8.82 -5.21 11.86
N ILE A 35 7.63 -4.64 11.62
CA ILE A 35 7.31 -3.88 10.42
C ILE A 35 7.12 -2.40 10.75
N PRO A 36 7.78 -1.47 10.02
CA PRO A 36 7.55 -0.03 10.19
C PRO A 36 6.07 0.32 10.07
N LYS A 37 5.59 1.12 11.02
CA LYS A 37 4.19 1.56 11.08
C LYS A 37 4.09 3.06 11.00
N TYR A 38 3.06 3.53 10.30
CA TYR A 38 2.74 4.93 10.13
C TYR A 38 1.26 5.16 10.39
N PHE A 39 0.92 6.31 11.00
CA PHE A 39 -0.45 6.70 11.30
C PHE A 39 -0.86 7.94 10.51
N LEU A 40 -1.81 7.78 9.59
CA LEU A 40 -2.32 8.88 8.76
C LEU A 40 -3.74 9.28 9.20
N ARG A 41 -4.02 10.59 9.24
CA ARG A 41 -5.36 11.13 9.41
C ARG A 41 -5.81 11.76 8.11
N PHE A 42 -6.99 11.38 7.67
CA PHE A 42 -7.61 11.91 6.46
C PHE A 42 -8.90 12.66 6.81
N ASP A 43 -9.30 13.56 5.92
CA ASP A 43 -10.62 14.19 6.00
C ASP A 43 -11.65 13.37 5.21
N SER A 44 -12.87 13.30 5.73
CA SER A 44 -13.99 12.71 5.01
C SER A 44 -14.39 13.55 3.80
N TRP A 45 -14.65 12.89 2.67
CA TRP A 45 -15.18 13.55 1.48
C TRP A 45 -16.59 14.10 1.72
N LYS A 46 -16.78 15.39 1.43
CA LYS A 46 -18.06 16.11 1.62
C LYS A 46 -18.69 16.59 0.31
N GLY A 47 -18.07 16.30 -0.83
CA GLY A 47 -18.59 16.69 -2.14
C GLY A 47 -19.58 15.67 -2.73
N ALA A 48 -19.71 15.67 -4.05
CA ALA A 48 -20.66 14.82 -4.76
C ALA A 48 -20.35 13.31 -4.55
N PRO A 49 -21.37 12.44 -4.45
CA PRO A 49 -21.16 10.99 -4.33
C PRO A 49 -20.34 10.42 -5.50
N ILE A 50 -19.49 9.42 -5.19
CA ILE A 50 -18.78 8.68 -6.22
C ILE A 50 -19.63 7.54 -6.80
N PRO A 51 -19.43 7.13 -8.06
CA PRO A 51 -20.25 6.10 -8.71
C PRO A 51 -20.20 4.73 -8.02
N ASN A 52 -19.10 4.42 -7.33
CA ASN A 52 -18.89 3.13 -6.70
C ASN A 52 -18.13 3.29 -5.37
N THR A 53 -18.83 3.07 -4.26
CA THR A 53 -18.27 3.15 -2.91
C THR A 53 -17.60 1.85 -2.47
N TYR A 54 -17.52 0.85 -3.35
CA TYR A 54 -16.84 -0.42 -3.08
C TYR A 54 -17.31 -1.06 -1.77
N ASN A 55 -18.59 -1.40 -1.69
CA ASN A 55 -19.26 -1.93 -0.49
C ASN A 55 -19.20 -0.99 0.72
N GLY A 56 -19.37 0.32 0.50
CA GLY A 56 -19.45 1.30 1.58
C GLY A 56 -18.10 1.64 2.22
N LYS A 57 -16.98 1.47 1.49
CA LYS A 57 -15.69 2.01 1.90
C LYS A 57 -15.80 3.52 2.15
N ALA A 58 -15.09 3.99 3.18
CA ALA A 58 -15.01 5.41 3.46
C ALA A 58 -14.32 6.14 2.30
N VAL A 59 -14.86 7.30 1.93
CA VAL A 59 -14.33 8.16 0.87
C VAL A 59 -13.59 9.31 1.54
N ILE A 60 -12.32 9.46 1.18
CA ILE A 60 -11.40 10.47 1.68
C ILE A 60 -11.38 11.65 0.72
N ASP A 61 -11.29 12.84 1.28
CA ASP A 61 -10.92 14.05 0.55
C ASP A 61 -9.39 14.10 0.40
N TRP A 62 -8.90 13.93 -0.83
CA TRP A 62 -7.50 14.12 -1.16
C TRP A 62 -7.35 15.33 -2.08
N ASN A 63 -7.01 16.49 -1.49
CA ASN A 63 -6.83 17.76 -2.19
C ASN A 63 -8.05 18.18 -3.03
N GLY A 64 -9.25 18.00 -2.50
CA GLY A 64 -10.51 18.33 -3.19
C GLY A 64 -11.03 17.24 -4.12
N GLU A 65 -10.41 16.06 -4.12
CA GLU A 65 -10.85 14.91 -4.91
C GLU A 65 -11.26 13.72 -4.04
N PRO A 66 -12.36 13.02 -4.37
CA PRO A 66 -12.74 11.82 -3.65
C PRO A 66 -11.85 10.64 -4.01
N VAL A 67 -11.31 9.95 -3.01
CA VAL A 67 -10.52 8.71 -3.18
C VAL A 67 -10.77 7.71 -2.05
N PHE A 68 -10.33 6.47 -2.22
CA PHE A 68 -10.17 5.54 -1.09
C PHE A 68 -8.78 5.71 -0.45
N ALA A 69 -8.60 5.21 0.78
CA ALA A 69 -7.35 5.37 1.53
C ALA A 69 -6.13 4.80 0.79
N GLU A 70 -6.32 3.67 0.10
CA GLU A 70 -5.27 3.02 -0.70
C GLU A 70 -4.80 3.94 -1.83
N LEU A 71 -5.72 4.67 -2.46
CA LEU A 71 -5.41 5.63 -3.52
C LEU A 71 -4.81 6.94 -2.96
N ALA A 72 -5.23 7.39 -1.77
CA ALA A 72 -4.61 8.52 -1.09
C ALA A 72 -3.13 8.24 -0.77
N VAL A 73 -2.83 7.08 -0.18
CA VAL A 73 -1.46 6.65 0.09
C VAL A 73 -0.66 6.46 -1.20
N LEU A 74 -1.25 5.86 -2.23
CA LEU A 74 -0.60 5.76 -3.54
C LEU A 74 -0.22 7.13 -4.11
N ARG A 75 -1.15 8.10 -4.07
CA ARG A 75 -0.93 9.46 -4.55
C ARG A 75 0.14 10.20 -3.74
N LEU A 76 0.21 9.98 -2.43
CA LEU A 76 1.30 10.49 -1.59
C LEU A 76 2.66 10.01 -2.11
N PHE A 77 2.81 8.71 -2.38
CA PHE A 77 4.04 8.16 -2.94
C PHE A 77 4.35 8.73 -4.34
N GLN A 78 3.34 8.83 -5.20
CA GLN A 78 3.47 9.41 -6.54
C GLN A 78 3.93 10.87 -6.52
N ALA A 79 3.43 11.68 -5.58
CA ALA A 79 3.88 13.05 -5.39
C ALA A 79 5.37 13.15 -4.98
N HIS A 80 5.94 12.06 -4.47
CA HIS A 80 7.36 11.94 -4.11
C HIS A 80 8.18 11.09 -5.09
N GLY A 81 7.70 10.95 -6.34
CA GLY A 81 8.46 10.35 -7.44
C GLY A 81 8.49 8.82 -7.44
N TRP A 82 7.53 8.18 -6.77
CA TRP A 82 7.35 6.74 -6.84
C TRP A 82 6.26 6.37 -7.85
N ASP A 83 6.41 5.23 -8.49
CA ASP A 83 5.30 4.58 -9.18
C ASP A 83 4.58 3.63 -8.23
N GLY A 84 3.36 3.21 -8.58
CA GLY A 84 2.68 2.20 -7.80
C GLY A 84 1.26 1.90 -8.25
N VAL A 85 0.65 0.96 -7.54
CA VAL A 85 -0.74 0.55 -7.71
C VAL A 85 -1.41 0.26 -6.39
N TRP A 86 -2.72 0.50 -6.33
CA TRP A 86 -3.61 -0.21 -5.43
C TRP A 86 -3.85 -1.63 -5.99
N VAL A 87 -3.55 -2.64 -5.19
CA VAL A 87 -3.79 -4.06 -5.45
C VAL A 87 -5.23 -4.42 -5.02
N ASP A 88 -6.16 -4.31 -5.95
CA ASP A 88 -7.56 -4.73 -5.77
C ASP A 88 -7.63 -6.27 -5.86
N SER A 89 -7.28 -6.94 -4.75
CA SER A 89 -7.27 -8.40 -4.65
C SER A 89 -8.67 -9.02 -4.83
N TYR A 90 -9.73 -8.31 -4.44
CA TYR A 90 -11.11 -8.81 -4.52
C TYR A 90 -11.60 -8.85 -5.98
N ARG A 91 -11.34 -7.82 -6.80
CA ARG A 91 -11.66 -7.85 -8.23
C ARG A 91 -10.50 -8.28 -9.12
N ARG A 92 -9.37 -8.69 -8.53
CA ARG A 92 -8.14 -9.15 -9.21
C ARG A 92 -7.60 -8.14 -10.23
N LYS A 93 -7.50 -6.88 -9.81
CA LYS A 93 -7.11 -5.74 -10.66
C LYS A 93 -6.00 -4.92 -10.00
N TYR A 94 -5.24 -4.19 -10.80
CA TYR A 94 -4.33 -3.14 -10.31
C TYR A 94 -4.88 -1.78 -10.73
N ARG A 95 -4.83 -0.82 -9.82
CA ARG A 95 -5.52 0.47 -10.00
C ARG A 95 -4.64 1.63 -9.63
N ILE A 96 -4.80 2.71 -10.39
CA ILE A 96 -4.22 4.04 -10.11
C ILE A 96 -5.31 5.10 -9.87
N GLY A 97 -6.58 4.68 -9.87
CA GLY A 97 -7.74 5.55 -9.67
C GLY A 97 -8.97 4.76 -9.21
N LEU A 98 -10.07 5.48 -8.99
CA LEU A 98 -11.31 4.91 -8.46
C LEU A 98 -11.92 3.87 -9.41
N PRO A 99 -12.56 2.81 -8.89
CA PRO A 99 -13.35 1.89 -9.68
C PRO A 99 -14.46 2.63 -10.44
N ASP A 100 -14.71 2.22 -11.69
CA ASP A 100 -15.72 2.78 -12.59
C ASP A 100 -15.50 4.27 -12.97
N VAL A 101 -14.35 4.83 -12.60
CA VAL A 101 -13.84 6.13 -13.04
C VAL A 101 -12.56 5.97 -13.85
N ALA A 102 -11.64 5.13 -13.38
CA ALA A 102 -10.38 4.83 -14.06
C ALA A 102 -10.31 3.36 -14.48
N THR A 103 -9.81 3.12 -15.70
CA THR A 103 -9.53 1.77 -16.19
C THR A 103 -8.38 1.15 -15.37
N PRO A 104 -8.51 -0.12 -14.94
CA PRO A 104 -7.40 -0.86 -14.32
C PRO A 104 -6.18 -0.90 -15.24
N ILE A 105 -5.01 -1.03 -14.64
CA ILE A 105 -3.76 -1.17 -15.39
C ILE A 105 -3.18 -2.56 -15.25
N GLU A 106 -2.30 -2.91 -16.17
CA GLU A 106 -1.42 -4.07 -16.05
C GLU A 106 -0.10 -3.65 -15.42
N LEU A 107 0.48 -4.54 -14.61
CA LEU A 107 1.82 -4.35 -14.10
C LEU A 107 2.85 -4.63 -15.19
N SER A 108 3.96 -3.90 -15.15
CA SER A 108 5.13 -4.28 -15.95
C SER A 108 5.59 -5.70 -15.58
N ARG A 109 6.28 -6.36 -16.51
CA ARG A 109 6.78 -7.74 -16.33
C ARG A 109 7.60 -7.91 -15.05
N LYS A 110 8.36 -6.90 -14.62
CA LYS A 110 9.19 -6.96 -13.40
C LYS A 110 8.30 -7.11 -12.17
N GLN A 111 7.37 -6.19 -11.97
CA GLN A 111 6.44 -6.18 -10.84
C GLN A 111 5.50 -7.39 -10.84
N GLN A 112 4.97 -7.75 -12.02
CA GLN A 112 4.07 -8.89 -12.17
C GLN A 112 4.74 -10.21 -11.75
N LYS A 113 5.98 -10.45 -12.19
CA LYS A 113 6.76 -11.65 -11.80
C LYS A 113 6.93 -11.78 -10.28
N ILE A 114 7.12 -10.66 -9.59
CA ILE A 114 7.31 -10.65 -8.13
C ILE A 114 6.01 -11.08 -7.43
N ILE A 115 4.90 -10.46 -7.79
CA ILE A 115 3.59 -10.81 -7.23
C ILE A 115 3.26 -12.27 -7.52
N ASP A 116 3.51 -12.76 -8.74
CA ASP A 116 3.22 -14.14 -9.10
C ASP A 116 4.11 -15.14 -8.36
N ALA A 117 5.39 -14.83 -8.15
CA ALA A 117 6.30 -15.66 -7.37
C ALA A 117 5.83 -15.79 -5.90
N ILE A 118 5.36 -14.70 -5.30
CA ILE A 118 4.83 -14.72 -3.92
C ILE A 118 3.49 -15.48 -3.88
N ARG A 119 2.57 -15.23 -4.84
CA ARG A 119 1.30 -15.98 -4.96
C ARG A 119 1.52 -17.49 -5.13
N ALA A 120 2.52 -17.89 -5.91
CA ALA A 120 2.86 -19.29 -6.10
C ALA A 120 3.28 -19.96 -4.78
N LYS A 121 4.02 -19.24 -3.91
CA LYS A 121 4.41 -19.72 -2.58
C LYS A 121 3.24 -19.81 -1.60
N THR A 122 2.30 -18.86 -1.66
CA THR A 122 1.12 -18.90 -0.78
C THR A 122 0.03 -19.87 -1.26
N GLY A 123 0.06 -20.25 -2.54
CA GLY A 123 -0.98 -21.06 -3.19
C GLY A 123 -2.33 -20.34 -3.28
N ARG A 124 -2.36 -19.01 -3.13
CA ARG A 124 -3.58 -18.20 -3.02
C ARG A 124 -3.46 -16.91 -3.83
N SER A 125 -4.60 -16.44 -4.35
CA SER A 125 -4.68 -15.17 -5.08
C SER A 125 -4.81 -13.93 -4.17
N GLY A 126 -5.35 -14.11 -2.96
CA GLY A 126 -5.53 -13.05 -1.96
C GLY A 126 -4.40 -12.99 -0.91
N GLY A 127 -4.36 -11.89 -0.16
CA GLY A 127 -3.38 -11.63 0.89
C GLY A 127 -2.25 -10.69 0.47
N CYS A 128 -2.13 -10.36 -0.82
CA CYS A 128 -1.26 -9.27 -1.25
C CYS A 128 -1.68 -7.98 -0.56
N TRP A 129 -0.69 -7.24 -0.07
CA TRP A 129 -0.92 -6.00 0.63
C TRP A 129 -1.47 -4.93 -0.31
N ASP A 130 -2.28 -4.04 0.26
CA ASP A 130 -3.16 -3.15 -0.47
C ASP A 130 -2.45 -2.25 -1.48
N VAL A 131 -1.30 -1.65 -1.15
CA VAL A 131 -0.59 -0.75 -2.07
C VAL A 131 0.80 -1.30 -2.36
N PHE A 132 1.17 -1.34 -3.64
CA PHE A 132 2.50 -1.76 -4.08
C PHE A 132 3.16 -0.64 -4.87
N VAL A 133 4.28 -0.12 -4.35
CA VAL A 133 5.01 1.01 -4.94
C VAL A 133 6.45 0.63 -5.25
N TRP A 134 7.03 1.32 -6.23
CA TRP A 134 8.42 1.14 -6.60
C TRP A 134 9.09 2.44 -7.07
N ASN A 135 10.40 2.53 -6.86
CA ASN A 135 11.27 3.56 -7.39
C ASN A 135 12.60 2.91 -7.73
N GLY A 136 12.89 2.76 -9.03
CA GLY A 136 14.02 1.98 -9.53
C GLY A 136 13.93 0.50 -9.12
N ASP A 137 14.88 0.08 -8.27
CA ASP A 137 14.92 -1.29 -7.71
C ASP A 137 14.27 -1.39 -6.34
N ARG A 138 13.98 -0.27 -5.68
CA ARG A 138 13.32 -0.27 -4.39
C ARG A 138 11.84 -0.54 -4.57
N MET A 139 11.30 -1.44 -3.75
CA MET A 139 9.90 -1.86 -3.79
C MET A 139 9.34 -1.95 -2.38
N ILE A 140 8.11 -1.52 -2.19
CA ILE A 140 7.43 -1.54 -0.90
C ILE A 140 5.99 -2.01 -1.08
N PHE A 141 5.62 -2.98 -0.26
CA PHE A 141 4.25 -3.42 -0.05
C PHE A 141 3.70 -2.71 1.19
N MET A 142 2.51 -2.13 1.09
CA MET A 142 1.86 -1.41 2.17
C MET A 142 0.47 -1.95 2.41
N GLU A 143 0.21 -2.34 3.64
CA GLU A 143 -1.10 -2.80 4.07
C GLU A 143 -1.80 -1.67 4.83
N LEU A 144 -3.05 -1.38 4.47
CA LEU A 144 -3.81 -0.31 5.08
C LEU A 144 -4.84 -0.89 6.04
N LYS A 145 -4.87 -0.36 7.27
CA LYS A 145 -5.89 -0.73 8.27
C LYS A 145 -6.53 0.50 8.85
N ARG A 146 -7.86 0.57 8.78
CA ARG A 146 -8.58 1.63 9.47
C ARG A 146 -8.57 1.34 10.97
N SER A 147 -8.09 2.31 11.74
CA SER A 147 -7.93 2.21 13.18
C SER A 147 -9.25 1.75 13.83
N LYS A 148 -9.15 0.76 14.73
CA LYS A 148 -10.25 0.15 15.48
C LYS A 148 -11.36 -0.51 14.65
N LYS A 149 -11.25 -0.56 13.32
CA LYS A 149 -12.23 -1.22 12.44
C LYS A 149 -11.69 -2.46 11.76
N ASP A 150 -10.41 -2.42 11.39
CA ASP A 150 -9.76 -3.49 10.66
C ASP A 150 -8.54 -4.01 11.41
N ALA A 151 -8.21 -5.28 11.19
CA ALA A 151 -7.01 -5.91 11.69
C ALA A 151 -6.33 -6.74 10.59
N ILE A 152 -5.06 -7.05 10.79
CA ILE A 152 -4.29 -7.89 9.88
C ILE A 152 -4.86 -9.31 9.84
N GLN A 153 -5.05 -9.83 8.64
CA GLN A 153 -5.61 -11.16 8.42
C GLN A 153 -4.51 -12.21 8.23
N LYS A 154 -4.83 -13.47 8.53
CA LYS A 154 -3.92 -14.62 8.34
C LYS A 154 -3.38 -14.73 6.90
N SER A 155 -4.18 -14.41 5.89
CA SER A 155 -3.75 -14.39 4.48
C SER A 155 -2.66 -13.36 4.21
N GLN A 156 -2.71 -12.21 4.89
CA GLN A 156 -1.73 -11.12 4.77
C GLN A 156 -0.42 -11.46 5.48
N LEU A 157 -0.49 -12.20 6.61
CA LEU A 157 0.67 -12.77 7.27
C LEU A 157 1.34 -13.89 6.44
N LEU A 158 0.52 -14.72 5.77
CA LEU A 158 1.04 -15.72 4.82
C LEU A 158 1.76 -15.06 3.64
N TRP A 159 1.21 -13.97 3.11
CA TRP A 159 1.87 -13.17 2.07
C TRP A 159 3.19 -12.59 2.56
N LEU A 160 3.20 -11.99 3.76
CA LEU A 160 4.41 -11.43 4.37
C LEU A 160 5.49 -12.51 4.46
N GLY A 161 5.22 -13.64 5.13
CA GLY A 161 6.19 -14.73 5.26
C GLY A 161 6.64 -15.33 3.93
N ALA A 162 5.74 -15.47 2.95
CA ALA A 162 6.10 -15.93 1.60
C ALA A 162 7.03 -14.94 0.86
N SER A 163 6.92 -13.65 1.15
CA SER A 163 7.75 -12.61 0.56
C SER A 163 9.18 -12.65 1.11
N PHE A 164 9.36 -12.90 2.41
CA PHE A 164 10.69 -13.13 2.98
C PHE A 164 11.39 -14.33 2.32
N ASN A 165 10.65 -15.42 2.10
CA ASN A 165 11.13 -16.58 1.34
C ASN A 165 11.40 -16.29 -0.15
N ALA A 166 10.98 -15.13 -0.66
CA ALA A 166 11.26 -14.66 -2.01
C ALA A 166 12.40 -13.63 -2.05
N GLY A 167 13.10 -13.40 -0.92
CA GLY A 167 14.26 -12.51 -0.82
C GLY A 167 13.94 -11.06 -0.45
N PHE A 168 12.70 -10.77 -0.05
CA PHE A 168 12.35 -9.46 0.52
C PHE A 168 12.69 -9.41 2.01
N ASP A 169 12.86 -8.21 2.54
CA ASP A 169 13.05 -7.96 3.97
C ASP A 169 12.01 -6.98 4.52
N GLN A 170 12.08 -6.69 5.83
CA GLN A 170 11.18 -5.77 6.52
C GLN A 170 11.15 -4.34 5.95
N ASN A 171 12.19 -3.89 5.24
CA ASN A 171 12.24 -2.57 4.61
C ASN A 171 11.45 -2.51 3.30
N ASN A 172 10.99 -3.67 2.80
CA ASN A 172 10.05 -3.78 1.69
C ASN A 172 8.59 -3.79 2.14
N PHE A 173 8.32 -3.57 3.43
CA PHE A 173 6.98 -3.60 4.00
C PHE A 173 6.73 -2.39 4.90
N ALA A 174 5.50 -1.87 4.89
CA ALA A 174 5.05 -0.91 5.87
C ALA A 174 3.56 -1.09 6.21
N LEU A 175 3.21 -0.96 7.49
CA LEU A 175 1.83 -0.91 7.93
C LEU A 175 1.37 0.56 7.95
N ILE A 176 0.28 0.84 7.25
CA ILE A 176 -0.37 2.14 7.29
C ILE A 176 -1.66 2.01 8.10
N GLU A 177 -1.61 2.41 9.36
CA GLU A 177 -2.83 2.62 10.13
C GLU A 177 -3.39 4.00 9.79
N TRP A 178 -4.71 4.11 9.65
CA TRP A 178 -5.33 5.39 9.35
C TRP A 178 -6.68 5.57 10.02
N ASP A 179 -7.07 6.83 10.17
CA ASP A 179 -8.43 7.20 10.58
C ASP A 179 -8.93 8.40 9.77
N ILE A 180 -10.22 8.69 9.91
CA ILE A 180 -10.90 9.75 9.15
C ILE A 180 -11.74 10.62 10.08
N SER A 181 -11.61 11.94 9.93
CA SER A 181 -12.38 12.97 10.64
C SER A 181 -13.63 13.45 9.89
#